data_AF-A0A087SEW6-F1
#
_entry.id   AF-A0A087SEW6-F1
#
_cell.length_a   1.000
_cell.length_b   1.000
_cell.length_c   1.000
_cell.angle_alpha   90.00
_cell.angle_beta   90.00
_cell.angle_gamma   90.00
#
_symmetry.space_group_name_H-M   'P 1'
#
loop_
_entity.id
_entity.type
_entity.pdbx_description
1 polymer ?
#
loop_
_entity_poly.entity_id
_entity_poly.type
_entity_poly.pdbx_seq_one_letter_code
_entity_poly.pdbx_strand_id
1 'polypeptide(L)' 'MRANSVVREPQIQAFWEEKGVYQKLSRNNPGEVYTLHDGPPYANGDLHMGHALNKILKDIVNRHQLLQVWRAEQALLIT' A
#
# COMPACT_ATOMS: atom_id res chain seq x y z
N MET A 1 9.76 9.53 26.17
CA MET A 1 8.88 10.13 25.14
C MET A 1 7.90 9.06 24.64
N ARG A 2 6.61 9.38 24.46
CA ARG A 2 5.62 8.46 23.87
C ARG A 2 5.39 8.81 22.40
N ALA A 3 5.23 7.81 21.55
CA ALA A 3 5.11 7.99 20.10
C ALA A 3 3.79 8.65 19.65
N ASN A 4 2.70 8.50 20.43
CA ASN A 4 1.37 9.03 20.14
C ASN A 4 0.85 8.67 18.73
N SER A 5 1.01 7.40 18.33
CA SER A 5 0.71 6.91 16.98
C SER A 5 -0.73 7.13 16.54
N VAL A 6 -1.70 7.04 17.46
CA VAL A 6 -3.13 7.29 17.16
C VAL A 6 -3.37 8.68 16.55
N VAL A 7 -2.59 9.69 16.96
CA VAL A 7 -2.67 11.05 16.40
C VAL A 7 -1.75 11.23 15.20
N ARG A 8 -0.55 10.63 15.23
CA ARG A 8 0.48 10.83 14.20
C ARG A 8 0.24 10.07 12.91
N GLU A 9 -0.26 8.84 12.97
CA GLU A 9 -0.48 8.02 11.79
C GLU A 9 -1.47 8.66 10.80
N PRO A 10 -2.64 9.19 11.24
CA PRO A 10 -3.54 9.92 10.34
C PRO A 10 -2.87 11.14 9.68
N GLN A 11 -2.02 11.87 10.41
CA GLN A 11 -1.30 13.03 9.87
C GLN A 11 -0.29 12.63 8.78
N ILE A 12 0.40 11.50 8.98
CA ILE A 12 1.34 10.96 8.00
C ILE A 12 0.60 10.50 6.74
N GLN A 13 -0.55 9.82 6.91
CA GLN A 13 -1.39 9.38 5.79
C GLN A 13 -1.86 10.57 4.95
N ALA A 14 -2.40 11.62 5.60
CA ALA A 14 -2.84 12.83 4.92
C ALA A 14 -1.68 13.53 4.18
N PHE A 15 -0.50 13.61 4.78
CA PHE A 15 0.69 14.17 4.14
C PHE A 15 1.09 13.36 2.89
N TRP A 16 1.06 12.04 2.95
CA TRP A 16 1.40 11.18 1.80
C TRP A 16 0.40 11.32 0.65
N GLU A 17 -0.89 11.43 0.98
CA GLU A 17 -1.96 11.64 0.01
C GLU A 17 -1.85 13.00 -0.66
N GLU A 18 -1.74 14.09 0.12
CA GLU A 18 -1.59 15.46 -0.39
C GLU A 18 -0.37 15.58 -1.32
N LYS A 19 0.75 14.97 -0.94
CA LYS A 19 1.98 15.01 -1.74
C LYS A 19 2.01 13.96 -2.85
N GLY A 20 1.05 13.03 -2.92
CA GLY A 20 1.05 11.91 -3.88
C GLY A 20 2.35 11.11 -3.84
N VAL A 21 2.89 10.86 -2.64
CA VAL A 21 4.25 10.32 -2.43
C VAL A 21 4.42 8.97 -3.14
N TYR A 22 3.44 8.08 -2.95
CA TYR A 22 3.49 6.74 -3.53
C TYR A 22 3.50 6.78 -5.07
N GLN A 23 2.61 7.58 -5.67
CA GLN A 23 2.50 7.70 -7.13
C GLN A 23 3.76 8.34 -7.71
N LYS A 24 4.33 9.35 -7.06
CA LYS A 24 5.58 9.98 -7.49
C LYS A 24 6.75 9.00 -7.42
N LEU A 25 6.89 8.28 -6.32
CA LEU A 25 7.97 7.30 -6.15
C LEU A 25 7.86 6.19 -7.21
N SER A 26 6.67 5.64 -7.43
CA SER A 26 6.45 4.60 -8.45
C SER A 26 6.72 5.12 -9.86
N ARG A 27 6.23 6.32 -10.23
CA ARG A 27 6.46 6.89 -11.56
C ARG A 27 7.93 7.24 -11.84
N ASN A 28 8.69 7.61 -10.82
CA ASN A 28 10.09 8.02 -10.96
C ASN A 28 11.06 6.83 -10.97
N ASN A 29 10.58 5.62 -10.65
CA ASN A 29 11.41 4.43 -10.66
C ASN A 29 11.75 3.98 -12.09
N PRO A 30 13.04 3.76 -12.43
CA PRO A 30 13.45 3.38 -13.78
C PRO A 30 13.22 1.90 -14.11
N GLY A 31 12.92 1.06 -13.12
CA GLY A 31 12.74 -0.37 -13.30
C GLY A 31 11.44 -0.77 -14.02
N GLU A 32 11.30 -2.08 -14.23
CA GLU A 32 10.10 -2.66 -14.82
C GLU A 32 8.89 -2.56 -13.88
N VAL A 33 7.70 -2.81 -14.44
CA VAL A 33 6.46 -2.81 -13.67
C VAL A 33 6.34 -4.13 -12.92
N TYR A 34 6.27 -4.04 -11.59
CA TYR A 34 5.90 -5.14 -10.72
C TYR A 34 4.41 -5.04 -10.41
N THR A 35 3.64 -6.06 -10.81
CA THR A 35 2.21 -6.15 -10.54
C THR A 35 1.94 -7.20 -9.47
N LEU A 36 1.36 -6.78 -8.34
CA LEU A 36 0.83 -7.71 -7.36
C LEU A 36 -0.68 -7.85 -7.57
N HIS A 37 -1.10 -9.05 -7.96
CA HIS A 37 -2.52 -9.37 -8.13
C HIS A 37 -3.18 -9.55 -6.76
N ASP A 38 -4.20 -8.72 -6.48
CA ASP A 38 -5.02 -8.82 -5.28
C ASP A 38 -6.44 -9.24 -5.65
N GLY A 39 -6.94 -10.28 -4.98
CA GLY A 39 -8.33 -10.71 -5.15
C GLY A 39 -9.29 -9.69 -4.52
N PRO A 40 -10.45 -9.45 -5.15
CA PRO A 40 -11.44 -8.54 -4.59
C PRO A 40 -11.92 -9.11 -3.24
N PRO A 41 -11.95 -8.31 -2.16
CA PRO A 41 -12.59 -8.76 -0.93
C PRO A 41 -14.08 -8.95 -1.20
N TYR A 42 -14.69 -9.95 -0.56
CA TYR A 42 -16.14 -10.04 -0.52
C TYR A 42 -16.69 -8.81 0.23
N ALA A 43 -17.67 -8.11 -0.34
CA ALA A 43 -18.23 -6.88 0.22
C ALA A 43 -19.23 -7.14 1.38
N ASN A 44 -19.04 -8.23 2.14
CA ASN A 44 -19.95 -8.67 3.19
C ASN A 44 -19.25 -8.70 4.54
N GLY A 45 -19.88 -8.11 5.56
CA GLY A 45 -19.38 -8.11 6.93
C GLY A 45 -18.23 -7.14 7.20
N ASP A 46 -17.89 -7.00 8.47
CA ASP A 46 -16.80 -6.12 8.91
C ASP A 46 -15.42 -6.72 8.62
N LEU A 47 -14.43 -5.85 8.45
CA LEU A 47 -13.03 -6.25 8.39
C LEU A 47 -12.60 -6.89 9.71
N HIS A 48 -11.77 -7.91 9.61
CA HIS A 48 -11.23 -8.66 10.75
C HIS A 48 -9.72 -8.84 10.62
N MET A 49 -9.07 -9.42 11.62
CA MET A 49 -7.60 -9.56 11.65
C MET A 49 -7.02 -10.27 10.42
N GLY A 50 -7.70 -11.28 9.86
CA GLY A 50 -7.32 -11.88 8.58
C GLY A 50 -7.25 -10.89 7.41
N HIS A 51 -8.18 -9.93 7.32
CA HIS A 51 -8.13 -8.85 6.33
C HIS A 51 -6.91 -7.94 6.55
N ALA A 52 -6.68 -7.54 7.79
CA ALA A 52 -5.54 -6.71 8.16
C ALA A 52 -4.21 -7.40 7.79
N LEU A 53 -4.05 -8.68 8.16
CA LEU A 53 -2.87 -9.47 7.84
C LEU A 53 -2.62 -9.54 6.34
N ASN A 54 -3.64 -9.90 5.55
CA ASN A 54 -3.53 -10.01 4.10
C ASN A 54 -3.11 -8.69 3.45
N LYS A 55 -3.73 -7.56 3.85
CA LYS A 55 -3.42 -6.25 3.25
C LYS A 55 -2.05 -5.72 3.68
N ILE A 56 -1.65 -5.91 4.95
CA ILE A 56 -0.34 -5.49 5.45
C ILE A 56 0.79 -6.26 4.74
N LEU A 57 0.67 -7.58 4.58
CA LEU A 57 1.69 -8.37 3.89
C LEU A 57 1.86 -7.94 2.43
N LYS A 58 0.74 -7.72 1.72
CA LYS A 58 0.75 -7.23 0.33
C LYS A 58 1.38 -5.85 0.21
N ASP A 59 1.10 -4.94 1.14
CA ASP A 59 1.71 -3.61 1.19
C ASP A 59 3.22 -3.68 1.46
N ILE A 60 3.69 -4.52 2.38
CA ILE A 60 5.12 -4.73 2.66
C ILE A 60 5.86 -5.19 1.39
N VAL A 61 5.32 -6.19 0.68
CA VAL A 61 5.93 -6.70 -0.56
C VAL A 61 6.00 -5.60 -1.62
N ASN A 62 4.93 -4.83 -1.81
CA ASN A 62 4.93 -3.75 -2.79
C ASN A 62 5.91 -2.63 -2.45
N ARG A 63 6.00 -2.24 -1.18
CA ARG A 63 7.00 -1.24 -0.73
C ARG A 63 8.40 -1.75 -0.92
N HIS A 64 8.65 -3.03 -0.65
CA HIS A 64 9.94 -3.64 -0.91
C HIS A 64 10.33 -3.53 -2.38
N GLN A 65 9.44 -3.91 -3.32
CA GLN A 65 9.72 -3.78 -4.76
C GLN A 65 9.90 -2.31 -5.17
N LEU A 66 9.07 -1.41 -4.64
CA LEU A 66 9.18 0.03 -4.88
C LEU A 66 10.53 0.61 -4.43
N LEU A 67 11.10 0.11 -3.33
CA LEU A 67 12.43 0.52 -2.86
C LEU A 67 13.57 -0.13 -3.67
N GLN A 68 13.34 -1.27 -4.31
CA GLN A 68 14.26 -1.93 -5.24
C GLN A 68 14.17 -1.36 -6.66
N VAL A 69 13.75 -0.10 -6.81
CA VAL A 69 13.60 0.64 -8.07
C VAL A 69 12.58 0.10 -9.08
N TRP A 70 11.66 -0.79 -8.67
CA TRP A 70 10.55 -1.25 -9.53
C TRP A 70 9.37 -0.28 -9.53
N ARG A 71 8.62 -0.22 -10.62
CA ARG A 71 7.33 0.49 -10.65
C ARG A 71 6.27 -0.45 -10.08
N ALA A 72 5.87 -0.24 -8.83
CA ALA A 72 4.92 -1.13 -8.16
C ALA A 72 3.47 -0.70 -8.40
N GLU A 73 2.61 -1.64 -8.80
CA GLU A 73 1.19 -1.45 -9.00
C GLU A 73 0.39 -2.59 -8.33
N GLN A 74 -0.74 -2.26 -7.68
CA GLN A 74 -1.72 -3.25 -7.22
C GLN A 74 -2.84 -3.33 -8.24
N ALA A 75 -2.97 -4.49 -8.88
CA ALA A 75 -4.09 -4.76 -9.78
C ALA A 75 -5.15 -5.56 -9.02
N LEU A 76 -6.40 -5.05 -9.03
CA LEU A 76 -7.56 -5.82 -8.61
C LEU A 76 -7.88 -6.84 -9.70
N LEU A 77 -7.92 -8.12 -9.36
CA LEU A 77 -8.40 -9.15 -10.27
C LEU A 77 -9.92 -9.03 -10.40
N ILE A 78 -10.39 -8.46 -11.50
CA ILE A 78 -11.80 -8.54 -11.89
C ILE A 78 -11.88 -9.69 -12.91
N THR A 79 -12.41 -10.84 -12.50
CA THR A 79 -12.89 -11.90 -13.40
C THR A 79 -14.40 -11.90 -13.39
#